data_AF-A0A962P8T8-F1
#
_entry.id   AF-A0A962P8T8-F1
#
_cell.length_a   1.000
_cell.length_b   1.000
_cell.length_c   1.000
_cell.angle_alpha   90.00
_cell.angle_beta   90.00
_cell.angle_gamma   90.00
#
_symmetry.space_group_name_H-M   'P 1'
#
loop_
_entity.id
_entity.type
_entity.pdbx_description
1 polymer ?
#
loop_
_entity_poly.entity_id
_entity_poly.type
_entity_poly.pdbx_seq_one_letter_code
_entity_poly.pdbx_strand_id
1 'polypeptide(L)'
;MASQYSPLHFFRRVPNNLLSRYFSERNLSLGVDWQKLKPTEMQPVLDAFEQLEDSQQAEVEGEFQDINALAGEGGVTALVDEAAFHEDENFTEALAELEGFHAKVMWVFLEKPLYWRGATMFLHADNVSASFWKRRNDLPKLPPHVKDSDIAALARAISGLFRKEGRGKNCKVEPYRRHNREYFFAYPEDFAQLGIEWVSNTLKTLAVRGR
;
A
#
# COMPACT_ATOMS: atom_id res chain seq x y z
N MET A 1 -1.62 11.23 11.53
CA MET A 1 -0.50 10.30 11.72
C MET A 1 -1.09 8.90 11.80
N ALA A 2 -0.70 8.00 10.91
CA ALA A 2 -1.11 6.60 11.03
C ALA A 2 -0.62 6.07 12.39
N SER A 3 -1.49 5.37 13.13
CA SER A 3 -1.11 4.67 14.36
C SER A 3 0.09 3.78 14.06
N GLN A 4 1.13 3.83 14.89
CA GLN A 4 2.24 2.89 14.77
C GLN A 4 1.70 1.47 14.76
N TYR A 5 2.15 0.66 13.80
CA TYR A 5 1.73 -0.72 13.66
C TYR A 5 2.23 -1.55 14.84
N SER A 6 1.36 -2.43 15.35
CA SER A 6 1.68 -3.47 16.30
C SER A 6 0.78 -4.66 15.98
N PRO A 7 1.34 -5.88 15.80
CA PRO A 7 0.55 -7.05 15.42
C PRO A 7 -0.65 -7.29 16.35
N LEU A 8 -0.42 -7.23 17.67
CA LEU A 8 -1.48 -7.44 18.66
C LEU A 8 -2.60 -6.39 18.54
N HIS A 9 -2.25 -5.12 18.36
CA HIS A 9 -3.25 -4.07 18.19
C HIS A 9 -3.99 -4.18 16.85
N PHE A 10 -3.31 -4.61 15.79
CA PHE A 10 -3.90 -4.85 14.49
C PHE A 10 -4.93 -5.98 14.56
N PHE A 11 -4.56 -7.13 15.14
CA PHE A 11 -5.45 -8.26 15.35
C PHE A 11 -6.71 -7.89 16.12
N ARG A 12 -6.61 -7.02 17.13
CA ARG A 12 -7.78 -6.54 17.91
C ARG A 12 -8.73 -5.65 17.10
N ARG A 13 -8.25 -5.00 16.04
CA ARG A 13 -9.03 -4.05 15.23
C ARG A 13 -9.64 -4.69 13.99
N VAL A 14 -9.08 -5.79 13.50
CA VAL A 14 -9.61 -6.51 12.33
C VAL A 14 -10.59 -7.59 12.79
N PRO A 15 -11.77 -7.70 12.17
CA PRO A 15 -12.72 -8.78 12.44
C PRO A 15 -12.12 -10.18 12.24
N ASN A 16 -12.42 -11.11 13.16
CA ASN A 16 -11.90 -12.49 13.14
C ASN A 16 -12.19 -13.24 11.84
N ASN A 17 -13.35 -13.01 11.23
CA ASN A 17 -13.72 -13.64 9.96
C ASN A 17 -12.78 -13.22 8.81
N LEU A 18 -12.37 -11.95 8.77
CA LEU A 18 -11.42 -11.45 7.77
C LEU A 18 -9.99 -11.94 8.04
N LEU A 19 -9.56 -11.99 9.31
CA LEU A 19 -8.27 -12.57 9.68
C LEU A 19 -8.20 -14.06 9.31
N SER A 20 -9.22 -14.83 9.71
CA SER A 20 -9.35 -16.25 9.38
C SER A 20 -9.26 -16.50 7.88
N ARG A 21 -9.99 -15.71 7.09
CA ARG A 21 -9.96 -15.80 5.64
C ARG A 21 -8.59 -15.48 5.06
N TYR A 22 -7.95 -14.41 5.52
CA TYR A 22 -6.62 -14.01 5.05
C TYR A 22 -5.59 -15.14 5.24
N PHE A 23 -5.50 -15.70 6.45
CA PHE A 23 -4.58 -16.80 6.72
C PHE A 23 -4.92 -18.04 5.89
N SER A 24 -6.22 -18.33 5.69
CA SER A 24 -6.67 -19.44 4.85
C SER A 24 -6.28 -19.27 3.37
N GLU A 25 -6.46 -18.08 2.80
CA GLU A 25 -6.09 -17.78 1.39
C GLU A 25 -4.57 -17.85 1.16
N ARG A 26 -3.77 -17.62 2.20
CA ARG A 26 -2.30 -17.75 2.19
C ARG A 26 -1.82 -19.17 2.53
N ASN A 27 -2.73 -20.12 2.74
CA ASN A 27 -2.43 -21.48 3.20
C ASN A 27 -1.64 -21.54 4.52
N LEU A 28 -1.83 -20.54 5.39
CA LEU A 28 -1.22 -20.46 6.71
C LEU A 28 -2.24 -20.95 7.76
N SER A 29 -1.92 -22.01 8.49
CA SER A 29 -2.79 -22.54 9.54
C SER A 29 -2.24 -22.20 10.92
N LEU A 30 -2.94 -21.29 11.62
CA LEU A 30 -2.58 -20.90 12.99
C LEU A 30 -3.13 -21.85 14.06
N GLY A 31 -3.98 -22.81 13.70
CA GLY A 31 -4.60 -23.73 14.67
C GLY A 31 -5.55 -23.04 15.68
N VAL A 32 -5.97 -21.81 15.40
CA VAL A 32 -6.84 -21.01 16.27
C VAL A 32 -8.31 -21.18 15.90
N ASP A 33 -9.19 -21.32 16.90
CA ASP A 33 -10.65 -21.30 16.72
C ASP A 33 -11.17 -19.86 16.66
N TRP A 34 -11.20 -19.29 15.45
CA TRP A 34 -11.64 -17.92 15.19
C TRP A 34 -13.08 -17.60 15.61
N GLN A 35 -13.96 -18.61 15.70
CA GLN A 35 -15.37 -18.40 16.08
C GLN A 35 -15.55 -18.16 17.58
N LYS A 36 -14.69 -18.76 18.40
CA LYS A 36 -14.75 -18.64 19.87
C LYS A 36 -13.85 -17.53 20.41
N LEU A 37 -12.94 -17.02 19.59
CA LEU A 37 -11.98 -16.01 19.99
C LEU A 37 -12.67 -14.65 20.18
N LYS A 38 -12.50 -14.03 21.35
CA LYS A 38 -12.98 -12.65 21.56
C LYS A 38 -11.99 -11.64 20.99
N PRO A 39 -12.45 -10.46 20.49
CA PRO A 39 -11.57 -9.42 19.99
C PRO A 39 -10.51 -8.93 20.99
N THR A 40 -10.74 -9.07 22.30
CA THR A 40 -9.78 -8.71 23.35
C THR A 40 -8.72 -9.78 23.61
N GLU A 41 -8.98 -11.02 23.21
CA GLU A 41 -8.19 -12.22 23.53
C GLU A 41 -7.36 -12.66 22.31
N MET A 42 -6.67 -11.72 21.65
CA MET A 42 -5.85 -12.01 20.46
C MET A 42 -4.45 -12.57 20.75
N GLN A 43 -4.11 -12.79 22.03
CA GLN A 43 -2.79 -13.32 22.40
C GLN A 43 -2.50 -14.70 21.76
N PRO A 44 -3.44 -15.66 21.73
CA PRO A 44 -3.21 -16.95 21.07
C PRO A 44 -2.96 -16.83 19.56
N VAL A 45 -3.53 -15.80 18.92
CA VAL A 45 -3.28 -15.52 17.50
C VAL A 45 -1.86 -15.00 17.31
N LEU A 46 -1.39 -14.11 18.18
CA LEU A 46 -0.01 -13.63 18.17
C LEU A 46 0.97 -14.79 18.43
N ASP A 47 0.73 -15.59 19.46
CA ASP A 47 1.60 -16.71 19.81
C ASP A 47 1.71 -17.71 18.64
N ALA A 48 0.59 -18.02 17.97
CA ALA A 48 0.57 -18.89 16.80
C ALA A 48 1.26 -18.25 15.59
N PHE A 49 1.12 -16.94 15.41
CA PHE A 49 1.78 -16.18 14.34
C PHE A 49 3.30 -16.21 14.50
N GLU A 50 3.81 -16.06 15.73
CA GLU A 50 5.23 -16.12 16.06
C GLU A 50 5.86 -17.52 15.86
N GLN A 51 5.05 -18.57 15.69
CA GLN A 51 5.53 -19.92 15.34
C GLN A 51 5.67 -20.16 13.83
N LEU A 52 5.23 -19.23 12.98
CA LEU A 52 5.42 -19.33 11.53
C LEU A 52 6.92 -19.18 11.17
N GLU A 53 7.30 -19.56 9.96
CA GLU A 53 8.67 -19.31 9.50
C GLU A 53 8.93 -17.80 9.36
N ASP A 54 10.15 -17.35 9.68
CA ASP A 54 10.54 -15.93 9.62
C ASP A 54 10.17 -15.25 8.29
N SER A 55 10.29 -15.98 7.18
CA SER A 55 9.93 -15.46 5.84
C SER A 55 8.43 -15.20 5.69
N GLN A 56 7.60 -16.09 6.22
CA GLN A 56 6.14 -15.96 6.23
C GLN A 56 5.70 -14.85 7.18
N GLN A 57 6.33 -14.74 8.36
CA GLN A 57 6.07 -13.66 9.29
C GLN A 57 6.36 -12.31 8.64
N ALA A 58 7.53 -12.15 8.02
CA ALA A 58 7.93 -10.90 7.37
C ALA A 58 7.00 -10.50 6.21
N GLU A 59 6.54 -11.47 5.42
CA GLU A 59 5.58 -11.23 4.33
C GLU A 59 4.23 -10.73 4.89
N VAL A 60 3.67 -11.46 5.85
CA VAL A 60 2.38 -11.12 6.47
C VAL A 60 2.45 -9.79 7.22
N GLU A 61 3.53 -9.52 7.95
CA GLU A 61 3.72 -8.24 8.62
C GLU A 61 3.81 -7.08 7.63
N GLY A 62 4.47 -7.26 6.49
CA GLY A 62 4.51 -6.27 5.42
C GLY A 62 3.11 -5.92 4.91
N GLU A 63 2.32 -6.94 4.59
CA GLU A 63 0.93 -6.74 4.14
C GLU A 63 0.06 -6.06 5.23
N PHE A 64 0.19 -6.46 6.49
CA PHE A 64 -0.55 -5.83 7.59
C PHE A 64 -0.12 -4.39 7.88
N GLN A 65 1.16 -4.07 7.69
CA GLN A 65 1.64 -2.69 7.77
C GLN A 65 1.02 -1.83 6.66
N ASP A 66 0.97 -2.33 5.44
CA ASP A 66 0.33 -1.65 4.31
C ASP A 66 -1.16 -1.43 4.57
N ILE A 67 -1.86 -2.45 5.06
CA ILE A 67 -3.28 -2.36 5.44
C ILE A 67 -3.48 -1.33 6.57
N ASN A 68 -2.63 -1.36 7.59
CA ASN A 68 -2.71 -0.41 8.70
C ASN A 68 -2.42 1.03 8.23
N ALA A 69 -1.56 1.23 7.23
CA ALA A 69 -1.27 2.54 6.67
C ALA A 69 -2.49 3.14 5.93
N LEU A 70 -3.27 2.31 5.24
CA LEU A 70 -4.51 2.71 4.57
C LEU A 70 -5.72 2.77 5.52
N ALA A 71 -5.66 2.13 6.70
CA ALA A 71 -6.77 2.06 7.67
C ALA A 71 -7.04 3.39 8.41
N GLY A 72 -7.52 4.37 7.66
CA GLY A 72 -8.01 5.66 8.13
C GLY A 72 -8.92 6.33 7.11
N GLU A 73 -9.44 7.50 7.45
CA GLU A 73 -10.38 8.24 6.59
C GLU A 73 -9.83 8.51 5.18
N GLY A 74 -8.59 9.00 5.08
CA GLY A 74 -7.96 9.29 3.79
C GLY A 74 -7.76 8.04 2.92
N GLY A 75 -7.43 6.90 3.54
CA GLY A 75 -7.24 5.65 2.79
C GLY A 75 -8.55 5.03 2.33
N VAL A 76 -9.60 5.07 3.15
CA VAL A 76 -10.94 4.64 2.71
C VAL A 76 -11.47 5.55 1.60
N THR A 77 -11.28 6.86 1.68
CA THR A 77 -11.64 7.78 0.59
C THR A 77 -10.88 7.45 -0.69
N ALA A 78 -9.57 7.18 -0.61
CA ALA A 78 -8.78 6.78 -1.77
C ALA A 78 -9.26 5.47 -2.42
N LEU A 79 -9.71 4.50 -1.61
CA LEU A 79 -10.31 3.26 -2.10
C LEU A 79 -11.67 3.50 -2.79
N VAL A 80 -12.49 4.40 -2.25
CA VAL A 80 -13.77 4.81 -2.86
C VAL A 80 -13.53 5.51 -4.20
N ASP A 81 -12.50 6.35 -4.28
CA ASP A 81 -12.14 7.04 -5.53
C ASP A 81 -11.69 6.06 -6.63
N GLU A 82 -10.95 5.02 -6.27
CA GLU A 82 -10.59 3.93 -7.18
C GLU A 82 -11.81 3.12 -7.62
N ALA A 83 -12.70 2.78 -6.68
CA ALA A 83 -13.95 2.09 -7.01
C ALA A 83 -14.82 2.89 -7.98
N ALA A 84 -14.88 4.22 -7.82
CA ALA A 84 -15.58 5.10 -8.75
C ALA A 84 -14.92 5.12 -10.15
N PHE A 85 -13.59 5.06 -10.24
CA PHE A 85 -12.88 4.92 -11.51
C PHE A 85 -13.17 3.58 -12.20
N HIS A 86 -13.35 2.52 -11.42
CA HIS A 86 -13.69 1.18 -11.90
C HIS A 86 -15.20 0.95 -12.12
N GLU A 87 -16.04 1.99 -11.91
CA GLU A 87 -17.50 1.92 -12.05
C GLU A 87 -18.14 0.84 -11.15
N ASP A 88 -17.55 0.62 -9.96
CA ASP A 88 -18.04 -0.35 -8.97
C ASP A 88 -19.11 0.27 -8.06
N GLU A 89 -20.34 0.31 -8.56
CA GLU A 89 -21.49 0.97 -7.91
C GLU A 89 -21.84 0.37 -6.54
N ASN A 90 -21.59 -0.93 -6.34
CA ASN A 90 -21.93 -1.65 -5.11
C ASN A 90 -20.85 -1.52 -4.01
N PHE A 91 -19.70 -0.93 -4.34
CA PHE A 91 -18.55 -0.87 -3.44
C PHE A 91 -18.83 -0.09 -2.15
N THR A 92 -19.51 1.05 -2.27
CA THR A 92 -19.82 1.92 -1.13
C THR A 92 -20.82 1.29 -0.18
N GLU A 93 -21.80 0.54 -0.71
CA GLU A 93 -22.76 -0.23 0.06
C GLU A 93 -22.07 -1.37 0.83
N ALA A 94 -21.23 -2.15 0.16
CA ALA A 94 -20.44 -3.21 0.81
C ALA A 94 -19.52 -2.65 1.91
N LEU A 95 -18.89 -1.49 1.68
CA LEU A 95 -18.10 -0.81 2.70
C LEU A 95 -18.92 -0.27 3.87
N ALA A 96 -20.20 0.05 3.68
CA ALA A 96 -21.06 0.57 4.74
C ALA A 96 -21.45 -0.52 5.75
N GLU A 97 -21.52 -1.78 5.31
CA GLU A 97 -21.79 -2.95 6.18
C GLU A 97 -20.63 -3.27 7.14
N LEU A 98 -19.42 -2.77 6.84
CA LEU A 98 -18.22 -3.03 7.64
C LEU A 98 -17.97 -1.90 8.64
N GLU A 99 -17.87 -2.26 9.92
CA GLU A 99 -17.57 -1.31 10.99
C GLU A 99 -16.05 -1.11 11.18
N GLY A 100 -15.61 0.14 11.13
CA GLY A 100 -14.22 0.53 11.38
C GLY A 100 -13.31 0.48 10.15
N PHE A 101 -12.27 1.31 10.15
CA PHE A 101 -11.36 1.45 9.00
C PHE A 101 -10.56 0.17 8.73
N HIS A 102 -10.09 -0.53 9.76
CA HIS A 102 -9.34 -1.78 9.62
C HIS A 102 -10.18 -2.88 8.96
N ALA A 103 -11.46 -3.02 9.32
CA ALA A 103 -12.36 -3.99 8.68
C ALA A 103 -12.55 -3.66 7.19
N LYS A 104 -12.84 -2.40 6.88
CA LYS A 104 -13.03 -1.91 5.50
C LYS A 104 -11.81 -2.18 4.63
N VAL A 105 -10.64 -1.71 5.05
CA VAL A 105 -9.42 -1.83 4.25
C VAL A 105 -8.97 -3.29 4.12
N MET A 106 -9.09 -4.08 5.19
CA MET A 106 -8.80 -5.52 5.13
C MET A 106 -9.71 -6.25 4.13
N TRP A 107 -11.01 -5.93 4.11
CA TRP A 107 -11.93 -6.51 3.14
C TRP A 107 -11.57 -6.11 1.70
N VAL A 108 -11.26 -4.84 1.46
CA VAL A 108 -10.83 -4.37 0.13
C VAL A 108 -9.52 -5.04 -0.32
N PHE A 109 -8.57 -5.25 0.60
CA PHE A 109 -7.33 -5.98 0.32
C PHE A 109 -7.59 -7.40 -0.20
N LEU A 110 -8.56 -8.10 0.41
CA LEU A 110 -8.93 -9.48 0.03
C LEU A 110 -9.78 -9.54 -1.24
N GLU A 111 -10.75 -8.63 -1.40
CA GLU A 111 -11.75 -8.71 -2.48
C GLU A 111 -11.38 -7.93 -3.74
N LYS A 112 -10.67 -6.82 -3.58
CA LYS A 112 -10.44 -5.83 -4.65
C LYS A 112 -8.95 -5.46 -4.76
N PRO A 113 -8.06 -6.43 -5.00
CA PRO A 113 -6.62 -6.18 -5.10
C PRO A 113 -6.27 -5.17 -6.20
N LEU A 114 -7.11 -5.05 -7.23
CA LEU A 114 -6.93 -4.07 -8.31
C LEU A 114 -6.94 -2.61 -7.81
N TYR A 115 -7.70 -2.30 -6.77
CA TYR A 115 -7.87 -0.92 -6.28
C TYR A 115 -6.72 -0.51 -5.36
N TRP A 116 -5.91 -1.48 -4.92
CA TRP A 116 -4.92 -1.28 -3.86
C TRP A 116 -3.84 -0.28 -4.28
N ARG A 117 -3.28 -0.45 -5.49
CA ARG A 117 -2.13 0.34 -5.92
C ARG A 117 -2.50 1.80 -6.15
N GLY A 118 -3.61 2.10 -6.82
CA GLY A 118 -4.07 3.46 -7.03
C GLY A 118 -4.45 4.16 -5.73
N ALA A 119 -5.17 3.46 -4.83
CA ALA A 119 -5.55 4.02 -3.54
C ALA A 119 -4.33 4.35 -2.67
N THR A 120 -3.32 3.48 -2.66
CA THR A 120 -2.05 3.72 -1.93
C THR A 120 -1.35 4.96 -2.48
N MET A 121 -1.32 5.11 -3.81
CA MET A 121 -0.71 6.27 -4.47
C MET A 121 -1.48 7.57 -4.21
N PHE A 122 -2.80 7.54 -4.19
CA PHE A 122 -3.61 8.71 -3.82
C PHE A 122 -3.43 9.10 -2.37
N LEU A 123 -3.45 8.14 -1.44
CA LEU A 123 -3.16 8.42 -0.04
C LEU A 123 -1.76 9.01 0.14
N HIS A 124 -0.77 8.50 -0.58
CA HIS A 124 0.58 9.07 -0.57
C HIS A 124 0.57 10.52 -1.05
N ALA A 125 -0.03 10.79 -2.21
CA ALA A 125 -0.12 12.14 -2.76
C ALA A 125 -0.84 13.12 -1.81
N ASP A 126 -1.93 12.71 -1.18
CA ASP A 126 -2.70 13.54 -0.24
C ASP A 126 -1.91 13.86 1.03
N ASN A 127 -0.95 13.00 1.41
CA ASN A 127 -0.08 13.20 2.58
C ASN A 127 1.22 13.96 2.26
N VAL A 128 1.52 14.29 0.99
CA VAL A 128 2.68 15.12 0.65
C VAL A 128 2.50 16.53 1.20
N SER A 129 3.39 16.95 2.08
CA SER A 129 3.34 18.30 2.68
C SER A 129 3.34 19.40 1.62
N ALA A 130 2.54 20.45 1.87
CA ALA A 130 2.37 21.62 1.01
C ALA A 130 3.71 22.25 0.55
N SER A 131 4.76 22.20 1.38
CA SER A 131 6.08 22.77 1.06
C SER A 131 6.80 22.06 -0.10
N PHE A 132 6.49 20.78 -0.34
CA PHE A 132 7.06 20.01 -1.45
C PHE A 132 6.29 20.24 -2.77
N TRP A 133 5.08 20.79 -2.72
CA TRP A 133 4.29 21.05 -3.91
C TRP A 133 4.85 22.24 -4.71
N LYS A 134 5.10 22.01 -6.00
CA LYS A 134 5.47 23.04 -6.97
C LYS A 134 4.40 23.16 -8.04
N ARG A 135 3.58 24.21 -7.94
CA ARG A 135 2.54 24.51 -8.93
C ARG A 135 3.14 25.16 -10.17
N ARG A 136 2.75 24.68 -11.35
CA ARG A 136 3.09 25.25 -12.67
C ARG A 136 1.81 25.60 -13.42
N ASN A 137 1.75 26.80 -14.02
CA ASN A 137 0.58 27.31 -14.76
C ASN A 137 0.88 27.57 -16.25
N ASP A 138 2.07 27.20 -16.70
CA ASP A 138 2.59 27.44 -18.05
C ASP A 138 2.41 26.24 -18.99
N LEU A 139 1.72 25.20 -18.54
CA LEU A 139 1.36 24.05 -19.39
C LEU A 139 0.13 24.39 -20.25
N PRO A 140 0.07 23.89 -21.50
CA PRO A 140 -1.08 24.08 -22.36
C PRO A 140 -2.33 23.40 -21.75
N LYS A 141 -3.50 24.01 -21.96
CA LYS A 141 -4.80 23.47 -21.52
C LYS A 141 -5.29 22.37 -22.47
N LEU A 142 -4.52 21.30 -22.58
CA LEU A 142 -4.86 20.13 -23.40
C LEU A 142 -5.13 18.93 -22.48
N PRO A 143 -5.98 17.98 -22.91
CA PRO A 143 -6.08 16.69 -22.25
C PRO A 143 -4.70 16.04 -22.17
N PRO A 144 -4.31 15.46 -21.03
CA PRO A 144 -3.02 14.80 -20.94
C PRO A 144 -3.03 13.52 -21.78
N HIS A 145 -1.86 13.15 -22.28
CA HIS A 145 -1.71 11.93 -23.07
C HIS A 145 -1.26 10.78 -22.17
N VAL A 146 -2.07 9.73 -22.08
CA VAL A 146 -1.82 8.54 -21.22
C VAL A 146 -1.45 7.28 -22.00
N LYS A 147 -1.19 7.39 -23.31
CA LYS A 147 -0.80 6.22 -24.10
C LYS A 147 0.60 5.76 -23.69
N ASP A 148 0.87 4.46 -23.82
CA ASP A 148 2.15 3.86 -23.44
C ASP A 148 3.37 4.56 -24.05
N SER A 149 3.26 5.03 -25.30
CA SER A 149 4.32 5.79 -25.97
C SER A 149 4.62 7.13 -25.31
N ASP A 150 3.59 7.83 -24.84
CA ASP A 150 3.71 9.14 -24.18
C ASP A 150 4.25 8.97 -22.76
N ILE A 151 3.78 7.95 -22.03
CA ILE A 151 4.31 7.56 -20.71
C ILE A 151 5.79 7.18 -20.81
N ALA A 152 6.18 6.38 -21.81
CA ALA A 152 7.57 6.02 -22.04
C ALA A 152 8.45 7.21 -22.46
N ALA A 153 7.88 8.19 -23.17
CA ALA A 153 8.58 9.44 -23.46
C ALA A 153 8.83 10.27 -22.19
N LEU A 154 7.82 10.41 -21.32
CA LEU A 154 7.93 11.09 -20.03
C LEU A 154 8.95 10.41 -19.12
N ALA A 155 8.91 9.08 -18.99
CA ALA A 155 9.87 8.31 -18.20
C ALA A 155 11.32 8.52 -18.68
N ARG A 156 11.55 8.53 -20.00
CA ARG A 156 12.88 8.82 -20.57
C ARG A 156 13.33 10.26 -20.30
N ALA A 157 12.43 11.23 -20.38
CA ALA A 157 12.74 12.62 -20.10
C ALA A 157 13.15 12.83 -18.63
N ILE A 158 12.40 12.22 -17.69
CA ILE A 158 12.72 12.24 -16.26
C ILE A 158 14.05 11.53 -16.01
N SER A 159 14.26 10.32 -16.54
CA SER A 159 15.54 9.61 -16.47
C SER A 159 16.71 10.48 -16.95
N GLY A 160 16.56 11.19 -18.07
CA GLY A 160 17.59 12.08 -18.61
C GLY A 160 17.95 13.25 -17.71
N LEU A 161 17.00 13.77 -16.92
CA LEU A 161 17.26 14.81 -15.92
C LEU A 161 18.14 14.25 -14.78
N PHE A 162 17.75 13.10 -14.24
CA PHE A 162 18.42 12.45 -13.11
C PHE A 162 19.79 11.86 -13.46
N ARG A 163 20.01 11.48 -14.73
CA ARG A 163 21.33 11.02 -15.23
C ARG A 163 22.42 12.06 -15.11
N LYS A 164 22.08 13.35 -15.18
CA LYS A 164 23.05 14.43 -14.98
C LYS A 164 23.61 14.46 -13.54
N GLU A 165 22.88 13.88 -12.60
CA GLU A 165 23.24 13.77 -11.19
C GLU A 165 23.87 12.39 -10.86
N GLY A 166 24.08 11.52 -11.86
CA GLY A 166 24.63 10.17 -11.65
C GLY A 166 23.62 9.10 -11.24
N ARG A 167 22.31 9.39 -11.31
CA ARG A 167 21.19 8.48 -10.99
C ARG A 167 20.19 8.36 -12.15
N GLY A 168 19.05 7.72 -11.95
CA GLY A 168 17.98 7.61 -12.94
C GLY A 168 18.34 6.75 -14.14
N LYS A 169 19.15 5.70 -13.97
CA LYS A 169 19.53 4.78 -15.06
C LYS A 169 18.27 4.17 -15.68
N ASN A 170 17.35 3.71 -14.85
CA ASN A 170 15.98 3.33 -15.20
C ASN A 170 14.97 4.33 -14.62
N CYS A 171 13.79 4.41 -15.24
CA CYS A 171 12.65 5.16 -14.69
C CYS A 171 11.35 4.50 -15.13
N LYS A 172 10.42 4.30 -14.19
CA LYS A 172 9.04 3.89 -14.46
C LYS A 172 8.12 5.06 -14.19
N VAL A 173 7.11 5.25 -15.04
CA VAL A 173 6.01 6.18 -14.77
C VAL A 173 4.71 5.38 -14.80
N GLU A 174 3.85 5.61 -13.83
CA GLU A 174 2.54 5.00 -13.72
C GLU A 174 1.45 6.08 -13.74
N PRO A 175 0.54 6.07 -14.72
CA PRO A 175 -0.59 6.97 -14.77
C PRO A 175 -1.76 6.43 -13.94
N TYR A 176 -2.38 7.30 -13.14
CA TYR A 176 -3.63 7.02 -12.43
C TYR A 176 -4.60 8.18 -12.65
N ARG A 177 -5.90 7.89 -12.64
CA ARG A 177 -6.94 8.90 -12.79
C ARG A 177 -7.80 8.96 -11.55
N ARG A 178 -7.96 10.17 -11.00
CA ARG A 178 -8.81 10.44 -9.86
C ARG A 178 -9.73 11.59 -10.20
N HIS A 179 -11.03 11.33 -10.33
CA HIS A 179 -12.01 12.30 -10.81
C HIS A 179 -11.58 12.91 -12.17
N ASN A 180 -11.39 14.24 -12.22
CA ASN A 180 -10.96 15.00 -13.40
C ASN A 180 -9.46 15.35 -13.39
N ARG A 181 -8.65 14.60 -12.64
CA ARG A 181 -7.20 14.79 -12.57
C ARG A 181 -6.48 13.52 -12.98
N GLU A 182 -5.39 13.70 -13.70
CA GLU A 182 -4.43 12.64 -13.99
C GLU A 182 -3.19 12.83 -13.13
N TYR A 183 -2.76 11.73 -12.53
CA TYR A 183 -1.60 11.62 -11.69
C TYR A 183 -0.56 10.80 -12.43
N PHE A 184 0.67 11.29 -12.47
CA PHE A 184 1.81 10.56 -13.04
C PHE A 184 2.81 10.35 -11.91
N PHE A 185 2.88 9.12 -11.39
CA PHE A 185 3.86 8.75 -10.37
C PHE A 185 5.12 8.27 -11.06
N ALA A 186 6.24 8.94 -10.82
CA ALA A 186 7.51 8.65 -11.45
C ALA A 186 8.50 8.06 -10.43
N TYR A 187 9.12 6.95 -10.81
CA TYR A 187 10.08 6.20 -10.01
C TYR A 187 11.42 6.17 -10.76
N PRO A 188 12.20 7.27 -10.75
CA PRO A 188 13.56 7.23 -11.24
C PRO A 188 14.44 6.40 -10.28
N GLU A 189 15.28 5.52 -10.83
CA GLU A 189 16.24 4.74 -10.05
C GLU A 189 17.17 5.69 -9.27
N ASP A 190 17.27 5.53 -7.97
CA ASP A 190 18.16 6.33 -7.13
C ASP A 190 19.48 5.60 -6.83
N PHE A 191 20.38 6.24 -6.08
CA PHE A 191 21.60 5.59 -5.61
C PHE A 191 21.29 4.34 -4.78
N ALA A 192 22.18 3.34 -4.85
CA ALA A 192 22.09 2.18 -3.98
C ALA A 192 22.14 2.63 -2.51
N GLN A 193 21.13 2.25 -1.74
CA GLN A 193 21.10 2.53 -0.30
C GLN A 193 21.77 1.38 0.45
N LEU A 194 22.42 1.70 1.56
CA LEU A 194 22.96 0.69 2.48
C LEU A 194 21.98 0.57 3.65
N GLY A 195 21.29 -0.57 3.73
CA GLY A 195 20.51 -0.96 4.89
C GLY A 195 21.37 -1.78 5.84
N ILE A 196 21.35 -1.47 7.14
CA ILE A 196 21.94 -2.35 8.15
C ILE A 196 20.80 -3.19 8.72
N GLU A 197 20.88 -4.50 8.52
CA GLU A 197 19.87 -5.44 8.99
C GLU A 197 20.49 -6.48 9.92
N TRP A 198 19.71 -6.96 10.88
CA TRP A 198 20.10 -8.05 11.75
C TRP A 198 19.76 -9.39 11.09
N VAL A 199 20.76 -10.15 10.67
CA VAL A 199 20.58 -11.45 10.01
C VAL A 199 21.29 -12.53 10.80
N SER A 200 20.51 -13.48 11.35
CA SER A 200 21.04 -14.66 12.03
C SER A 200 22.09 -14.32 13.09
N ASN A 201 21.77 -13.39 13.99
CA ASN A 201 22.63 -12.96 15.10
C ASN A 201 23.86 -12.12 14.69
N THR A 202 23.87 -11.56 13.47
CA THR A 202 24.93 -10.65 13.00
C THR A 202 24.34 -9.44 12.29
N LEU A 203 24.91 -8.26 12.54
CA LEU A 203 24.62 -7.05 11.74
C LEU A 203 25.26 -7.20 10.36
N LYS A 204 24.45 -7.15 9.31
CA LYS A 204 24.90 -7.17 7.91
C LYS A 204 24.51 -5.87 7.24
N THR A 205 25.44 -5.30 6.47
CA THR A 205 25.15 -4.19 5.57
C THR A 205 24.72 -4.77 4.23
N LEU A 206 23.46 -4.54 3.86
CA LEU A 206 22.88 -4.99 2.61
C LEU A 206 22.68 -3.78 1.69
N ALA A 207 23.06 -3.94 0.43
CA ALA A 207 22.74 -2.95 -0.59
C ALA A 207 21.27 -3.11 -0.98
N VAL A 208 20.43 -2.18 -0.52
CA VAL A 208 19.02 -2.10 -0.89
C VAL A 208 18.93 -1.22 -2.13
N ARG A 209 18.51 -1.80 -3.26
CA ARG A 209 18.09 -1.02 -4.42
C ARG A 209 16.63 -0.66 -4.19
N GLY A 210 16.33 0.63 -4.05
CA GLY A 210 14.97 1.12 -3.79
C GLY A 210 13.97 0.56 -4.80
N ARG A 211 12.84 0.07 -4.29
CA ARG A 211 11.69 -0.41 -5.07
C ARG A 211 10.97 0.74 -5.76
#